data_AF-A0A7J6BYB5-F1
#
_entry.id   AF-A0A7J6BYB5-F1
#
_cell.length_a   1.000
_cell.length_b   1.000
_cell.length_c   1.000
_cell.angle_alpha   90.00
_cell.angle_beta   90.00
_cell.angle_gamma   90.00
#
_symmetry.space_group_name_H-M   'P 1'
#
loop_
_entity.id
_entity.type
_entity.pdbx_description
1 polymer ?
#
loop_
_entity_poly.entity_id
_entity_poly.type
_entity_poly.pdbx_seq_one_letter_code
_entity_poly.pdbx_strand_id
1 'polypeptide(L)'
;MGGKAIHKELHSLLSEQCTLDTDSGSGLSLPTVISSVPEDVVEDIKVRACFVSDLQRGMKIQEAKFNMDGSAERPAPPPDVEYPLDGRKILHIKGSIRDSVAEMLFEQDNEEKSIATLLLDTLVKCPIDTRKVLSENVVIIGGTAMLPGFLHRLLSEIRLLVEKPKYCDALATKSFRIHSPPAKPNCTAWLGGAIFGALQDILGSRSVSRDYYNQTGRIPDWCCLSTPLPDSVYEAGKTPPPLMKRAFSTEK
;
A
#
# COMPACT_ATOMS: atom_id res chain seq x y z
N MET A 1 6.48 6.83 2.29
CA MET A 1 6.49 5.99 1.06
C MET A 1 5.08 5.48 0.80
N GLY A 2 4.57 5.59 -0.42
CA GLY A 2 3.18 5.23 -0.76
C GLY A 2 2.84 5.61 -2.19
N GLY A 3 1.55 5.58 -2.56
CA GLY A 3 1.11 5.79 -3.95
C GLY A 3 1.59 7.09 -4.62
N LYS A 4 1.65 8.20 -3.88
CA LYS A 4 2.16 9.49 -4.40
C LYS A 4 3.66 9.46 -4.73
N ALA A 5 4.45 8.69 -3.98
CA ALA A 5 5.88 8.56 -4.23
C ALA A 5 6.13 7.76 -5.53
N ILE A 6 5.42 6.64 -5.67
CA ILE A 6 5.40 5.82 -6.91
C ILE A 6 4.99 6.67 -8.11
N HIS A 7 3.94 7.47 -7.94
CA HIS A 7 3.43 8.32 -9.00
C HIS A 7 4.46 9.37 -9.45
N LYS A 8 5.13 10.03 -8.49
CA LYS A 8 6.19 11.01 -8.78
C LYS A 8 7.38 10.36 -9.48
N GLU A 9 7.81 9.19 -9.01
CA GLU A 9 8.92 8.44 -9.61
C GLU A 9 8.59 8.01 -11.04
N LEU A 10 7.40 7.44 -11.25
CA LEU A 10 6.93 7.05 -12.57
C LEU A 10 6.87 8.25 -13.51
N HIS A 11 6.35 9.39 -13.05
CA HIS A 11 6.28 10.61 -13.87
C HIS A 11 7.68 11.10 -14.29
N SER A 12 8.67 11.07 -13.40
CA SER A 12 10.07 11.39 -13.72
C SER A 12 10.64 10.44 -14.75
N LEU A 13 10.51 9.13 -14.53
CA LEU A 13 11.07 8.09 -15.40
C LEU A 13 10.43 8.08 -16.79
N LEU A 14 9.11 8.30 -16.87
CA LEU A 14 8.43 8.46 -18.15
C LEU A 14 9.00 9.65 -18.91
N SER A 15 9.16 10.80 -18.26
CA SER A 15 9.67 12.03 -18.89
C SER A 15 11.10 11.89 -19.40
N GLU A 16 11.95 11.13 -18.69
CA GLU A 16 13.37 10.96 -19.02
C GLU A 16 13.65 9.87 -20.05
N GLN A 17 12.92 8.74 -19.99
CA GLN A 17 13.33 7.51 -20.66
C GLN A 17 12.36 7.01 -21.73
N CYS A 18 11.12 7.50 -21.76
CA CYS A 18 10.12 7.03 -22.73
C CYS A 18 10.16 7.83 -24.04
N THR A 19 9.82 7.13 -25.12
CA THR A 19 9.69 7.67 -26.46
C THR A 19 8.24 7.69 -26.89
N LEU A 20 7.90 8.62 -27.77
CA LEU A 20 6.55 8.86 -28.24
C LEU A 20 6.53 8.81 -29.77
N ASP A 21 5.57 8.05 -30.29
CA ASP A 21 5.27 7.99 -31.71
C ASP A 21 4.06 8.87 -32.01
N THR A 22 4.17 9.65 -33.08
CA THR A 22 3.11 10.50 -33.63
C THR A 22 2.88 10.13 -35.09
N ASP A 23 1.73 10.53 -35.65
CA ASP A 23 1.45 10.42 -37.09
C ASP A 23 2.57 11.02 -37.98
N SER A 24 3.32 12.00 -37.46
CA SER A 24 4.39 12.73 -38.14
C SER A 24 5.81 12.17 -37.93
N GLY A 25 6.01 11.21 -37.03
CA GLY A 25 7.33 10.66 -36.72
C GLY A 25 7.37 9.77 -35.48
N SER A 26 8.25 8.77 -35.51
CA SER A 26 8.47 7.78 -34.45
C SER A 26 9.70 8.09 -33.58
N GLY A 27 9.67 7.73 -32.31
CA GLY A 27 10.83 7.78 -31.41
C GLY A 27 11.15 9.16 -30.83
N LEU A 28 10.17 10.07 -30.79
CA LEU A 28 10.38 11.42 -30.25
C LEU A 28 10.48 11.38 -28.72
N SER A 29 11.34 12.20 -28.13
CA SER A 29 11.41 12.31 -26.67
C SER A 29 10.18 13.05 -26.13
N LEU A 30 9.61 12.55 -25.03
CA LEU A 30 8.41 13.11 -24.40
C LEU A 30 8.46 14.63 -24.20
N PRO A 31 9.54 15.23 -23.62
CA PRO A 31 9.61 16.67 -23.36
C PRO A 31 9.54 17.54 -24.61
N THR A 32 9.87 16.98 -25.79
CA THR A 32 9.85 17.68 -27.07
C THR A 32 8.43 17.85 -27.61
N VAL A 33 7.51 16.94 -27.26
CA VAL A 33 6.15 16.87 -27.82
C VAL A 33 5.09 17.27 -26.81
N ILE A 34 5.28 16.94 -25.54
CA ILE A 34 4.32 17.19 -24.46
C ILE A 34 5.09 17.74 -23.25
N SER A 35 4.61 18.85 -22.67
CA SER A 35 5.25 19.48 -21.51
C SER A 35 5.16 18.63 -20.23
N SER A 36 4.08 17.85 -20.06
CA SER A 36 3.88 16.93 -18.95
C SER A 36 2.77 15.92 -19.25
N VAL A 37 2.92 14.68 -18.79
CA VAL A 37 1.86 13.67 -18.84
C VAL A 37 0.82 13.96 -17.74
N PRO A 38 -0.49 13.94 -18.04
CA PRO A 38 -1.56 14.11 -17.06
C PRO A 38 -1.53 13.08 -15.92
N GLU A 39 -1.97 13.46 -14.71
CA GLU A 39 -1.93 12.58 -13.53
C GLU A 39 -2.83 11.35 -13.67
N ASP A 40 -4.00 11.48 -14.29
CA ASP A 40 -4.93 10.38 -14.55
C ASP A 40 -4.31 9.32 -15.47
N VAL A 41 -3.59 9.75 -16.51
CA VAL A 41 -2.85 8.88 -17.42
C VAL A 41 -1.73 8.14 -16.69
N VAL A 42 -0.94 8.84 -15.86
CA VAL A 42 0.13 8.21 -15.09
C VAL A 42 -0.42 7.20 -14.08
N GLU A 43 -1.57 7.49 -13.46
CA GLU A 43 -2.25 6.54 -12.60
C GLU A 43 -2.72 5.30 -13.35
N ASP A 44 -3.29 5.48 -14.53
CA ASP A 44 -3.74 4.36 -15.35
C ASP A 44 -2.57 3.51 -15.87
N ILE A 45 -1.45 4.13 -16.27
CA ILE A 45 -0.18 3.43 -16.58
C ILE A 45 0.29 2.61 -15.38
N LYS A 46 0.30 3.21 -14.19
CA LYS A 46 0.70 2.56 -12.93
C LYS A 46 -0.15 1.32 -12.64
N VAL A 47 -1.45 1.35 -12.94
CA VAL A 47 -2.35 0.20 -12.71
C VAL A 47 -2.18 -0.88 -13.79
N ARG A 48 -2.03 -0.48 -15.06
CA ARG A 48 -2.02 -1.42 -16.21
C ARG A 48 -0.65 -2.02 -16.51
N ALA A 49 0.42 -1.26 -16.32
CA ALA A 49 1.76 -1.63 -16.78
C ALA A 49 2.73 -2.00 -15.65
N CYS A 50 2.65 -1.34 -14.49
CA CYS A 50 3.59 -1.59 -13.38
C CYS A 50 3.24 -2.84 -12.58
N PHE A 51 4.28 -3.50 -12.06
CA PHE A 51 4.13 -4.68 -11.21
C PHE A 51 5.29 -4.75 -10.21
N VAL A 52 5.13 -5.58 -9.18
CA VAL A 52 6.15 -5.78 -8.16
C VAL A 52 6.99 -7.00 -8.52
N SER A 53 8.31 -6.80 -8.59
CA SER A 53 9.28 -7.88 -8.79
C SER A 53 9.38 -8.79 -7.57
N ASP A 54 9.75 -10.05 -7.81
CA ASP A 54 10.17 -10.99 -6.78
C ASP A 54 11.43 -10.53 -6.05
N LEU A 55 11.69 -11.12 -4.88
CA LEU A 55 12.80 -10.73 -4.01
C LEU A 55 14.15 -10.82 -4.71
N GLN A 56 14.41 -11.94 -5.42
CA GLN A 56 15.70 -12.16 -6.07
C GLN A 56 15.96 -11.17 -7.20
N ARG A 57 14.95 -10.90 -8.03
CA ARG A 57 15.05 -9.87 -9.07
C ARG A 57 15.19 -8.47 -8.47
N GLY A 58 14.42 -8.16 -7.42
CA GLY A 58 14.48 -6.86 -6.72
C GLY A 58 15.89 -6.58 -6.19
N MET A 59 16.51 -7.54 -5.51
CA MET A 59 17.90 -7.42 -5.03
C MET A 59 18.89 -7.13 -6.16
N LYS A 60 18.80 -7.85 -7.28
CA LYS A 60 19.68 -7.60 -8.45
C LYS A 60 19.44 -6.23 -9.08
N ILE A 61 18.19 -5.75 -9.11
CA ILE A 61 17.86 -4.40 -9.58
C ILE A 61 18.48 -3.35 -8.66
N GLN A 62 18.40 -3.54 -7.33
CA GLN A 62 19.03 -2.66 -6.35
C GLN A 62 20.56 -2.66 -6.49
N GLU A 63 21.18 -3.84 -6.56
CA GLU A 63 22.63 -3.99 -6.77
C GLU A 63 23.08 -3.26 -8.05
N ALA A 64 22.37 -3.44 -9.16
CA ALA A 64 22.68 -2.76 -10.42
C ALA A 64 22.47 -1.23 -10.34
N LYS A 65 21.54 -0.74 -9.51
CA LYS A 65 21.27 0.70 -9.34
C LYS A 65 22.39 1.40 -8.56
N PHE A 66 23.00 0.73 -7.58
CA PHE A 66 24.09 1.26 -6.75
C PHE A 66 25.49 0.84 -7.23
N ASN A 67 25.57 0.12 -8.34
CA ASN A 67 26.82 -0.39 -8.89
C ASN A 67 27.67 0.74 -9.49
N MET A 68 28.62 1.25 -8.71
CA MET A 68 29.63 2.22 -9.16
C MET A 68 30.76 1.56 -9.97
N ASP A 69 30.98 0.25 -9.80
CA ASP A 69 32.17 -0.46 -10.27
C ASP A 69 31.91 -1.28 -11.56
N GLY A 70 30.68 -1.27 -12.08
CA GLY A 70 30.29 -1.98 -13.30
C GLY A 70 30.18 -3.51 -13.16
N SER A 71 30.22 -4.05 -11.94
CA SER A 71 30.26 -5.50 -11.67
C SER A 71 28.90 -6.21 -11.66
N ALA A 72 27.83 -5.53 -11.24
CA ALA A 72 26.46 -6.04 -11.21
C ALA A 72 25.64 -5.59 -12.44
N GLU A 73 25.21 -6.56 -13.26
CA GLU A 73 24.33 -6.32 -14.39
C GLU A 73 22.85 -6.37 -14.00
N ARG A 74 22.05 -5.44 -14.53
CA ARG A 74 20.60 -5.46 -14.36
C ARG A 74 20.04 -6.73 -15.02
N PRO A 75 19.11 -7.45 -14.36
CA PRO A 75 18.38 -8.55 -14.99
C PRO A 75 17.68 -8.09 -16.27
N ALA A 76 17.50 -9.01 -17.23
CA ALA A 76 16.78 -8.74 -18.46
C ALA A 76 15.42 -8.05 -18.15
N PRO A 77 15.17 -6.84 -18.70
CA PRO A 77 13.95 -6.12 -18.42
C PRO A 77 12.72 -6.89 -18.92
N PRO A 78 11.55 -6.68 -18.33
CA PRO A 78 10.31 -7.20 -18.90
C PRO A 78 10.07 -6.56 -20.28
N PRO A 79 9.13 -7.08 -21.09
CA PRO A 79 8.83 -6.48 -22.39
C PRO A 79 8.35 -5.03 -22.25
N ASP A 80 8.64 -4.22 -23.25
CA ASP A 80 8.11 -2.87 -23.37
C ASP A 80 6.60 -2.92 -23.66
N VAL A 81 5.88 -1.85 -23.33
CA VAL A 81 4.44 -1.74 -23.54
C VAL A 81 4.11 -0.44 -24.25
N GLU A 82 3.31 -0.55 -25.29
CA GLU A 82 2.72 0.59 -25.98
C GLU A 82 1.47 1.06 -25.24
N TYR A 83 1.42 2.35 -24.91
CA TYR A 83 0.28 2.98 -24.27
C TYR A 83 -0.32 4.05 -25.18
N PRO A 84 -1.58 3.90 -25.63
CA PRO A 84 -2.26 4.92 -26.41
C PRO A 84 -2.68 6.08 -25.51
N LEU A 85 -2.18 7.28 -25.78
CA LEU A 85 -2.51 8.50 -25.01
C LEU A 85 -3.87 9.07 -25.40
N ASP A 86 -3.99 9.48 -26.65
CA ASP A 86 -5.11 10.23 -27.22
C ASP A 86 -5.52 9.66 -28.60
N GLY A 87 -5.14 8.41 -28.88
CA GLY A 87 -5.45 7.67 -30.11
C GLY A 87 -4.62 8.06 -31.33
N ARG A 88 -3.83 9.13 -31.25
CA ARG A 88 -2.86 9.54 -32.29
C ARG A 88 -1.41 9.44 -31.84
N LYS A 89 -1.20 9.43 -30.52
CA LYS A 89 0.12 9.28 -29.92
C LYS A 89 0.22 7.96 -29.19
N ILE A 90 1.31 7.24 -29.46
CA ILE A 90 1.64 6.00 -28.76
C ILE A 90 2.87 6.27 -27.91
N LEU A 91 2.73 6.06 -26.61
CA LEU A 91 3.81 6.16 -25.65
C LEU A 91 4.45 4.79 -25.47
N HIS A 92 5.74 4.68 -25.75
CA HIS A 92 6.52 3.46 -25.55
C HIS A 92 7.08 3.42 -24.14
N ILE A 93 6.47 2.60 -23.30
CA ILE A 93 6.85 2.43 -21.89
C ILE A 93 7.87 1.32 -21.80
N LYS A 94 9.09 1.69 -21.39
CA LYS A 94 10.18 0.73 -21.21
C LYS A 94 9.87 -0.25 -20.09
N GLY A 95 10.22 -1.51 -20.31
CA GLY A 95 10.11 -2.58 -19.33
C GLY A 95 10.84 -2.28 -18.02
N SER A 96 12.01 -1.65 -18.11
CA SER A 96 12.81 -1.26 -16.93
C SER A 96 12.09 -0.29 -16.00
N ILE A 97 11.18 0.54 -16.51
CA ILE A 97 10.40 1.46 -15.67
C ILE A 97 9.33 0.68 -14.91
N ARG A 98 8.70 -0.29 -15.58
CA ARG A 98 7.56 -1.06 -15.07
C ARG A 98 7.90 -1.88 -13.83
N ASP A 99 9.13 -2.40 -13.75
CA ASP A 99 9.63 -3.17 -12.60
C ASP A 99 10.41 -2.33 -11.57
N SER A 100 11.09 -1.27 -11.98
CA SER A 100 11.83 -0.38 -11.05
C SER A 100 10.94 0.50 -10.18
N VAL A 101 9.81 0.98 -10.69
CA VAL A 101 8.97 1.96 -9.98
C VAL A 101 8.42 1.40 -8.65
N ALA A 102 8.10 0.10 -8.60
CA ALA A 102 7.64 -0.54 -7.37
C ALA A 102 8.79 -0.87 -6.40
N GLU A 103 10.03 -0.92 -6.89
CA GLU A 103 11.20 -1.32 -6.09
C GLU A 103 11.52 -0.31 -4.99
N MET A 104 11.20 0.97 -5.21
CA MET A 104 11.36 2.05 -4.22
C MET A 104 10.63 1.80 -2.90
N LEU A 105 9.64 0.90 -2.88
CA LEU A 105 8.89 0.54 -1.68
C LEU A 105 9.64 -0.44 -0.77
N PHE A 106 10.57 -1.21 -1.37
CA PHE A 106 11.33 -2.29 -0.75
C PHE A 106 12.82 -1.97 -0.62
N GLU A 107 13.31 -0.98 -1.37
CA GLU A 107 14.64 -0.39 -1.22
C GLU A 107 14.85 0.09 0.22
N GLN A 108 15.91 -0.40 0.87
CA GLN A 108 16.37 0.10 2.16
C GLN A 108 17.26 1.31 1.89
N ASP A 109 16.73 2.51 2.12
CA ASP A 109 17.52 3.75 2.06
C ASP A 109 18.60 3.75 3.16
N ASN A 110 19.43 4.79 3.24
CA ASN A 110 20.47 4.96 4.27
C ASN A 110 19.95 4.85 5.73
N GLU A 111 18.64 4.98 5.95
CA GLU A 111 17.99 4.81 7.24
C GLU A 111 17.43 3.38 7.47
N GLU A 112 17.68 2.43 6.57
CA GLU A 112 17.16 1.05 6.58
C GLU A 112 15.62 0.95 6.63
N LYS A 113 14.92 1.95 6.09
CA LYS A 113 13.46 2.03 6.10
C LYS A 113 12.87 1.55 4.77
N SER A 114 12.03 0.53 4.84
CA SER A 114 11.20 0.00 3.76
C SER A 114 9.80 -0.31 4.32
N ILE A 115 8.84 -0.68 3.48
CA ILE A 115 7.51 -1.12 3.98
C ILE A 115 7.65 -2.35 4.88
N ALA A 116 8.56 -3.26 4.54
CA ALA A 116 8.78 -4.48 5.32
C ALA A 116 9.43 -4.20 6.68
N THR A 117 10.44 -3.31 6.74
CA THR A 117 11.05 -2.93 8.03
C THR A 117 10.09 -2.13 8.90
N LEU A 118 9.23 -1.28 8.31
CA LEU A 118 8.19 -0.57 9.05
C LEU A 118 7.24 -1.52 9.79
N LEU A 119 6.84 -2.63 9.15
CA LEU A 119 6.00 -3.65 9.77
C LEU A 119 6.72 -4.31 10.95
N LEU A 120 7.99 -4.71 10.76
CA LEU A 120 8.78 -5.38 11.79
C LEU A 120 9.11 -4.44 12.97
N ASP A 121 9.51 -3.20 12.70
CA ASP A 121 9.78 -2.19 13.73
C ASP A 121 8.52 -1.90 14.57
N THR A 122 7.34 -1.89 13.94
CA THR A 122 6.07 -1.73 14.67
C THR A 122 5.81 -2.94 15.57
N LEU A 123 6.07 -4.15 15.09
CA LEU A 123 5.91 -5.37 15.88
C LEU A 123 6.87 -5.44 17.08
N VAL A 124 8.12 -4.98 16.91
CA VAL A 124 9.10 -4.89 18.00
C VAL A 124 8.64 -3.89 19.08
N LYS A 125 7.96 -2.80 18.71
CA LYS A 125 7.39 -1.84 19.68
C LYS A 125 6.19 -2.40 20.45
N CYS A 126 5.51 -3.43 19.94
CA CYS A 126 4.40 -4.06 20.64
C CYS A 126 4.89 -4.85 21.88
N PRO A 127 4.05 -5.01 22.92
CA PRO A 127 4.34 -5.88 24.06
C PRO A 127 4.60 -7.32 23.63
N ILE A 128 5.58 -7.97 24.27
CA ILE A 128 6.10 -9.31 23.89
C ILE A 128 4.97 -10.34 23.71
N ASP A 129 4.01 -10.37 24.64
CA ASP A 129 2.91 -11.35 24.66
C ASP A 129 1.98 -11.23 23.44
N THR A 130 1.88 -10.05 22.84
CA THR A 130 1.01 -9.80 21.69
C THR A 130 1.68 -10.07 20.35
N ARG A 131 3.02 -10.07 20.30
CA ARG A 131 3.79 -10.10 19.04
C ARG A 131 3.46 -11.32 18.18
N LYS A 132 3.38 -12.51 18.80
CA LYS A 132 3.05 -13.75 18.09
C LYS A 132 1.66 -13.70 17.44
N VAL A 133 0.67 -13.20 18.18
CA VAL A 133 -0.72 -13.13 17.67
C VAL A 133 -0.79 -12.10 16.54
N LEU A 134 -0.11 -10.96 16.66
CA LEU A 134 -0.09 -9.92 15.64
C LEU A 134 0.67 -10.35 14.36
N SER A 135 1.81 -11.04 14.48
CA SER A 135 2.58 -11.53 13.32
C SER A 135 1.79 -12.58 12.51
N GLU A 136 0.96 -13.34 13.20
CA GLU A 136 0.13 -14.38 12.61
C GLU A 136 -1.20 -13.87 12.03
N ASN A 137 -1.55 -12.61 12.24
CA ASN A 137 -2.81 -12.02 11.78
C ASN A 137 -2.56 -10.70 11.07
N VAL A 138 -1.70 -10.71 10.06
CA VAL A 138 -1.39 -9.52 9.25
C VAL A 138 -2.45 -9.35 8.17
N VAL A 139 -3.02 -8.14 8.07
CA VAL A 139 -3.94 -7.77 6.98
C VAL A 139 -3.35 -6.58 6.24
N ILE A 140 -3.27 -6.69 4.92
CA ILE A 140 -2.74 -5.62 4.06
C ILE A 140 -3.91 -5.03 3.28
N ILE A 141 -4.09 -3.70 3.38
CA ILE A 141 -5.16 -2.95 2.71
C ILE A 141 -4.58 -1.72 1.99
N GLY A 142 -5.39 -1.06 1.17
CA GLY A 142 -5.04 0.15 0.41
C GLY A 142 -4.78 -0.11 -1.07
N GLY A 143 -4.71 0.97 -1.85
CA GLY A 143 -4.55 0.92 -3.31
C GLY A 143 -3.22 0.33 -3.77
N THR A 144 -2.11 0.69 -3.11
CA THR A 144 -0.77 0.16 -3.46
C THR A 144 -0.65 -1.34 -3.28
N ALA A 145 -1.39 -1.92 -2.32
CA ALA A 145 -1.41 -3.36 -2.10
C ALA A 145 -2.06 -4.16 -3.25
N MET A 146 -2.77 -3.49 -4.16
CA MET A 146 -3.36 -4.10 -5.35
C MET A 146 -2.36 -4.32 -6.48
N LEU A 147 -1.13 -3.79 -6.37
CA LEU A 147 -0.10 -4.02 -7.38
C LEU A 147 0.17 -5.53 -7.53
N PRO A 148 0.25 -6.05 -8.77
CA PRO A 148 0.51 -7.47 -9.00
C PRO A 148 1.84 -7.89 -8.35
N GLY A 149 1.84 -9.00 -7.61
CA GLY A 149 3.04 -9.53 -6.94
C GLY A 149 3.37 -8.91 -5.58
N PHE A 150 2.67 -7.83 -5.16
CA PHE A 150 3.00 -7.08 -3.94
C PHE A 150 3.03 -7.95 -2.67
N LEU A 151 2.00 -8.76 -2.43
CA LEU A 151 1.89 -9.58 -1.22
C LEU A 151 2.99 -10.65 -1.13
N HIS A 152 3.31 -11.28 -2.27
CA HIS A 152 4.36 -12.30 -2.32
C HIS A 152 5.73 -11.69 -2.06
N ARG A 153 6.02 -10.55 -2.69
CA ARG A 153 7.26 -9.80 -2.45
C ARG A 153 7.38 -9.38 -0.99
N LEU A 154 6.34 -8.76 -0.42
CA LEU A 154 6.33 -8.32 0.97
C LEU A 154 6.58 -9.47 1.95
N LEU A 155 5.92 -10.62 1.77
CA LEU A 155 6.12 -11.76 2.64
C LEU A 155 7.54 -12.34 2.54
N SER A 156 8.12 -12.35 1.34
CA SER A 156 9.49 -12.81 1.10
C SER A 156 10.51 -11.87 1.76
N GLU A 157 10.29 -10.56 1.64
CA GLU A 157 11.10 -9.52 2.28
C GLU A 157 11.05 -9.62 3.81
N ILE A 158 9.85 -9.82 4.38
CA ILE A 158 9.66 -10.02 5.83
C ILE A 158 10.45 -11.23 6.32
N ARG A 159 10.37 -12.37 5.60
CA ARG A 159 11.10 -13.59 5.98
C ARG A 159 12.61 -13.37 5.98
N LEU A 160 13.14 -12.70 4.96
CA LEU A 160 14.56 -12.35 4.89
C LEU A 160 14.98 -11.42 6.05
N LEU A 161 14.17 -10.40 6.34
CA LEU A 161 14.49 -9.42 7.37
C LEU A 161 14.41 -9.99 8.78
N VAL A 162 13.47 -10.89 9.05
CA VAL A 162 13.33 -11.54 10.38
C VAL A 162 14.57 -12.32 10.77
N GLU A 163 15.35 -12.82 9.81
CA GLU A 163 16.60 -13.52 10.05
C GLU A 163 17.76 -12.56 10.41
N LYS A 164 17.64 -11.25 10.15
CA LYS A 164 18.67 -10.29 10.54
C LYS A 164 18.77 -10.20 12.08
N PRO A 165 19.97 -10.01 12.65
CA PRO A 165 20.18 -9.96 14.11
C PRO A 165 19.25 -8.99 14.84
N LYS A 166 19.02 -7.80 14.25
CA LYS A 166 18.11 -6.76 14.78
C LYS A 166 16.71 -7.31 15.13
N TYR A 167 16.18 -8.19 14.31
CA TYR A 167 14.82 -8.71 14.46
C TYR A 167 14.78 -10.11 15.06
N CYS A 168 15.78 -10.96 14.78
CA CYS A 168 15.85 -12.32 15.31
C CYS A 168 15.86 -12.34 16.85
N ASP A 169 16.60 -11.41 17.48
CA ASP A 169 16.70 -11.32 18.94
C ASP A 169 15.42 -10.74 19.58
N ALA A 170 14.75 -9.83 18.87
CA ALA A 170 13.56 -9.14 19.36
C ALA A 170 12.25 -9.90 19.09
N LEU A 171 12.19 -10.68 18.01
CA LEU A 171 11.00 -11.40 17.55
C LEU A 171 11.25 -12.91 17.70
N ALA A 172 10.86 -13.46 18.86
CA ALA A 172 10.94 -14.90 19.11
C ALA A 172 10.06 -15.75 18.16
N THR A 173 9.14 -15.13 17.42
CA THR A 173 8.22 -15.81 16.48
C THR A 173 8.63 -15.55 15.03
N LYS A 174 8.77 -16.64 14.26
CA LYS A 174 9.05 -16.60 12.81
C LYS A 174 7.81 -16.85 11.94
N SER A 175 6.64 -17.02 12.56
CA SER A 175 5.37 -17.28 11.89
C SER A 175 4.72 -15.97 11.47
N PHE A 176 4.73 -15.70 10.15
CA PHE A 176 4.03 -14.58 9.54
C PHE A 176 2.96 -15.10 8.59
N ARG A 177 1.71 -14.69 8.84
CA ARG A 177 0.57 -15.05 7.98
C ARG A 177 -0.18 -13.79 7.57
N ILE A 178 -0.40 -13.68 6.25
CA ILE A 178 -1.15 -12.59 5.66
C ILE A 178 -2.54 -13.11 5.30
N HIS A 179 -3.56 -12.53 5.90
CA HIS A 179 -4.96 -12.85 5.65
C HIS A 179 -5.52 -11.96 4.56
N SER A 180 -6.18 -12.59 3.57
CA SER A 180 -6.86 -11.87 2.51
C SER A 180 -8.24 -11.43 2.99
N PRO A 181 -8.58 -10.13 2.88
CA PRO A 181 -9.93 -9.66 3.18
C PRO A 181 -10.96 -10.17 2.15
N PRO A 182 -12.26 -10.20 2.49
CA PRO A 182 -13.32 -10.63 1.56
C PRO A 182 -13.54 -9.67 0.38
N ALA A 183 -13.11 -8.42 0.52
CA ALA A 183 -13.17 -7.40 -0.52
C ALA A 183 -11.77 -7.09 -1.09
N LYS A 184 -11.72 -6.31 -2.17
CA LYS A 184 -10.45 -5.84 -2.72
C LYS A 184 -9.72 -4.95 -1.68
N PRO A 185 -8.38 -5.03 -1.58
CA PRO A 185 -7.62 -4.30 -0.56
C PRO A 185 -7.93 -2.79 -0.48
N ASN A 186 -8.21 -2.14 -1.61
CA ASN A 186 -8.53 -0.71 -1.67
C ASN A 186 -9.88 -0.34 -1.00
N CYS A 187 -10.88 -1.23 -1.03
CA CYS A 187 -12.20 -0.96 -0.49
C CYS A 187 -12.46 -1.64 0.87
N THR A 188 -11.52 -2.45 1.37
CA THR A 188 -11.65 -3.14 2.66
C THR A 188 -11.96 -2.20 3.83
N ALA A 189 -11.32 -1.02 3.88
CA ALA A 189 -11.57 -0.04 4.94
C ALA A 189 -13.01 0.49 4.88
N TRP A 190 -13.49 0.82 3.67
CA TRP A 190 -14.87 1.28 3.46
C TRP A 190 -15.89 0.19 3.81
N LEU A 191 -15.64 -1.05 3.39
CA LEU A 191 -16.50 -2.18 3.75
C LEU A 191 -16.56 -2.38 5.26
N GLY A 192 -15.42 -2.27 5.96
CA GLY A 192 -15.37 -2.33 7.42
C GLY A 192 -16.26 -1.26 8.08
N GLY A 193 -16.18 -0.02 7.60
CA GLY A 193 -17.04 1.08 8.06
C GLY A 193 -18.52 0.86 7.74
N ALA A 194 -18.84 0.35 6.55
CA ALA A 194 -20.21 0.04 6.15
C ALA A 194 -20.83 -1.06 7.02
N ILE A 195 -20.07 -2.13 7.30
CA ILE A 195 -20.49 -3.19 8.24
C ILE A 195 -20.66 -2.61 9.65
N PHE A 196 -19.71 -1.81 10.12
CA PHE A 196 -19.76 -1.19 11.45
C PHE A 196 -20.99 -0.29 11.62
N GLY A 197 -21.34 0.51 10.61
CA GLY A 197 -22.53 1.36 10.61
C GLY A 197 -23.86 0.59 10.48
N ALA A 198 -23.85 -0.59 9.87
CA ALA A 198 -25.05 -1.42 9.76
C ALA A 198 -25.42 -2.14 11.07
N LEU A 199 -24.51 -2.21 12.05
CA LEU A 199 -24.76 -2.85 13.34
C LEU A 199 -25.55 -1.89 14.26
N GLN A 200 -26.81 -2.26 14.55
CA GLN A 200 -27.84 -1.40 15.15
C GLN A 200 -27.46 -0.73 16.48
N ASP A 201 -26.63 -1.37 17.30
CA ASP A 201 -26.30 -0.89 18.66
C ASP A 201 -25.03 -0.01 18.72
N ILE A 202 -24.25 0.01 17.64
CA ILE A 202 -22.93 0.64 17.64
C ILE A 202 -23.05 2.15 17.44
N LEU A 203 -23.89 2.58 16.49
CA LEU A 203 -24.03 4.00 16.17
C LEU A 203 -24.63 4.78 17.33
N GLY A 204 -25.64 4.25 18.02
CA GLY A 204 -26.29 4.94 19.14
C GLY A 204 -25.40 5.09 20.39
N SER A 205 -24.45 4.18 20.60
CA SER A 205 -23.64 4.12 21.82
C SER A 205 -22.21 4.65 21.68
N ARG A 206 -21.65 4.65 20.46
CA ARG A 206 -20.24 5.00 20.20
C ARG A 206 -20.04 6.18 19.26
N SER A 207 -21.11 6.69 18.65
CA SER A 207 -21.04 7.92 17.84
C SER A 207 -21.42 9.14 18.67
N VAL A 208 -21.05 10.31 18.17
CA VAL A 208 -21.33 11.59 18.83
C VAL A 208 -22.65 12.14 18.28
N SER A 209 -23.60 12.43 19.17
CA SER A 209 -24.89 12.99 18.80
C SER A 209 -24.77 14.48 18.43
N ARG A 210 -25.77 14.97 17.68
CA ARG A 210 -25.89 16.40 17.36
C ARG A 210 -26.00 17.25 18.63
N ASP A 211 -26.76 16.79 19.62
CA ASP A 211 -27.00 17.54 20.86
C ASP A 211 -25.71 17.70 21.67
N TYR A 212 -24.90 16.65 21.73
CA TYR A 212 -23.58 16.72 22.36
C TYR A 212 -22.67 17.71 21.63
N TYR A 213 -22.66 17.70 20.29
CA TYR A 213 -21.87 18.66 19.51
C TYR A 213 -22.34 20.10 19.72
N ASN A 214 -23.65 20.35 19.82
CA ASN A 214 -24.20 21.68 20.09
C ASN A 214 -23.78 22.23 21.47
N GLN A 215 -23.59 21.35 22.46
CA GLN A 215 -23.18 21.75 23.81
C GLN A 215 -21.67 21.95 23.94
N THR A 216 -20.86 21.10 23.28
CA THR A 216 -19.40 21.08 23.42
C THR A 216 -18.67 21.83 22.30
N GLY A 217 -19.33 22.05 21.17
CA GLY A 217 -18.79 22.71 19.98
C GLY A 217 -17.77 21.89 19.17
N ARG A 218 -17.45 20.66 19.58
CA ARG A 218 -16.44 19.83 18.91
C ARG A 218 -16.65 18.33 19.11
N ILE A 219 -16.13 17.54 18.17
CA ILE A 219 -16.02 16.08 18.33
C ILE A 219 -14.76 15.79 19.16
N PRO A 220 -14.83 14.96 20.21
CA PRO A 220 -13.67 14.58 21.01
C PRO A 220 -12.66 13.82 20.14
N ASP A 221 -11.42 14.33 20.12
CA ASP A 221 -10.29 13.67 19.48
C ASP A 221 -9.47 12.90 20.53
N TRP A 222 -8.80 11.82 20.14
CA TRP A 222 -7.98 10.99 21.03
C TRP A 222 -6.81 11.77 21.65
N CYS A 223 -6.39 12.87 21.02
CA CYS A 223 -5.38 13.80 21.54
C CYS A 223 -5.93 14.84 22.53
N CYS A 224 -7.24 15.02 22.63
CA CYS A 224 -7.88 16.13 23.35
C CYS A 224 -8.44 15.71 24.71
N LEU A 225 -7.58 15.69 25.74
CA LEU A 225 -7.94 15.35 27.13
C LEU A 225 -8.90 16.34 27.81
N SER A 226 -9.12 17.52 27.22
CA SER A 226 -9.97 18.57 27.78
C SER A 226 -11.45 18.44 27.43
N THR A 227 -11.81 17.50 26.54
CA THR A 227 -13.22 17.30 26.16
C THR A 227 -13.86 16.27 27.09
N PRO A 228 -14.96 16.61 27.79
CA PRO A 228 -15.68 15.63 28.59
C PRO A 228 -16.23 14.55 27.66
N LEU A 229 -15.88 13.28 27.86
CA LEU A 229 -16.35 12.20 27.00
C LEU A 229 -17.89 12.16 26.98
N PRO A 230 -18.53 11.85 25.83
CA PRO A 230 -19.96 11.59 25.80
C PRO A 230 -20.30 10.53 26.84
N ASP A 231 -21.40 10.69 27.57
CA ASP A 231 -21.91 9.68 28.49
C ASP A 231 -22.10 8.38 27.69
N SER A 232 -21.17 7.44 27.86
CA SER A 232 -21.20 6.20 27.11
C SER A 232 -22.38 5.38 27.61
N VAL A 233 -23.37 5.14 26.75
CA VAL A 233 -24.43 4.15 27.03
C VAL A 233 -23.87 2.72 27.07
N TYR A 234 -22.56 2.56 26.78
CA TYR A 234 -21.86 1.29 26.75
C TYR A 234 -21.09 1.03 28.06
N GLU A 235 -21.71 0.29 28.98
CA GLU A 235 -20.97 -0.41 30.03
C GLU A 235 -20.41 -1.72 29.48
N ALA A 236 -19.08 -1.85 29.45
CA ALA A 236 -18.40 -3.09 29.08
C ALA A 236 -18.82 -4.21 30.06
N GLY A 237 -19.60 -5.18 29.58
CA GLY A 237 -20.08 -6.34 30.34
C GLY A 237 -21.60 -6.44 30.52
N LYS A 238 -22.38 -5.38 30.26
CA LYS A 238 -23.87 -5.42 30.33
C LYS A 238 -24.57 -5.40 28.98
N THR A 239 -23.90 -4.97 27.92
CA THR A 239 -24.45 -4.93 26.56
C THR A 239 -24.13 -6.23 25.83
N PRO A 240 -25.15 -6.99 25.35
CA PRO A 240 -24.91 -8.19 24.57
C PRO A 240 -24.14 -7.85 23.28
N PRO A 241 -23.33 -8.77 22.74
CA PRO A 241 -22.63 -8.53 21.48
C PRO A 241 -23.64 -8.18 20.38
N PRO A 242 -23.35 -7.17 19.54
CA PRO A 242 -24.28 -6.73 18.50
C PRO A 242 -24.61 -7.91 17.58
N LEU A 243 -25.88 -8.31 17.56
CA LEU A 243 -26.35 -9.40 16.72
C LEU A 243 -26.43 -8.92 15.27
N MET A 244 -25.71 -9.58 14.36
CA MET A 244 -25.95 -9.44 12.93
C MET A 244 -27.35 -9.99 12.62
N LYS A 245 -28.38 -9.14 12.61
CA LYS A 245 -29.66 -9.50 11.99
C LYS A 245 -29.45 -9.52 10.47
N ARG A 246 -29.12 -10.71 9.95
CA ARG A 246 -29.21 -11.15 8.54
C ARG A 246 -28.85 -10.08 7.49
N ALA A 247 -27.56 -9.79 7.32
CA ALA A 247 -27.08 -9.08 6.12
C ALA A 247 -26.72 -10.05 4.97
N PHE A 248 -26.66 -11.35 5.24
CA PHE A 248 -26.40 -12.39 4.24
C PHE A 248 -27.39 -13.56 4.44
N SER A 249 -28.64 -13.38 4.00
CA SER A 249 -29.51 -14.53 3.76
C SER A 249 -29.22 -15.02 2.35
N THR A 250 -28.53 -16.15 2.24
CA THR A 250 -28.39 -16.95 1.01
C THR A 250 -29.46 -18.03 0.98
N GLU A 251 -30.71 -17.69 1.30
CA GLU A 251 -31.84 -18.60 1.07
C GLU A 251 -32.55 -18.15 -0.20
N LYS A 252 -32.56 -19.06 -1.19
CA LYS A 252 -33.47 -19.04 -2.33
C LYS A 252 -34.87 -19.40 -1.86
#